data_AF-A0A2V5V800-F1
#
_entry.id   AF-A0A2V5V800-F1
#
_cell.length_a   1.000
_cell.length_b   1.000
_cell.length_c   1.000
_cell.angle_alpha   90.00
_cell.angle_beta   90.00
_cell.angle_gamma   90.00
#
_symmetry.space_group_name_H-M   'P 1'
#
loop_
_entity.id
_entity.type
_entity.pdbx_description
1 polymer ?
#
loop_
_entity_poly.entity_id
_entity_poly.type
_entity_poly.pdbx_seq_one_letter_code
_entity_poly.pdbx_strand_id
1 'polypeptide(L)' 'MPEVIVRKGEPVDRALKRLKNKLDAEGILEEVRRLRAFETPNQKHRRKAKANAKRVRTRFRFNPS' A
#
# COMPACT_ATOMS: atom_id res chain seq x y z
N MET A 1 5.08 12.90 -2.21
CA MET A 1 4.92 11.96 -3.34
C MET A 1 6.22 11.20 -3.50
N PRO A 2 6.17 9.88 -3.76
CA PRO A 2 7.37 9.09 -3.92
C PRO A 2 8.08 9.45 -5.22
N GLU A 3 9.40 9.60 -5.12
CA GLU A 3 10.29 9.82 -6.24
C GLU A 3 11.27 8.65 -6.37
N VAL A 4 11.67 8.34 -7.62
CA VAL A 4 12.71 7.35 -7.91
C VAL A 4 13.71 7.95 -8.89
N ILE A 5 14.95 8.10 -8.41
CA ILE A 5 16.08 8.49 -9.26
C ILE A 5 16.50 7.26 -10.08
N VAL A 6 16.53 7.42 -11.40
CA VAL A 6 16.94 6.39 -12.37
C VAL A 6 18.45 6.47 -12.57
N ARG A 7 19.14 5.33 -12.50
CA ARG A 7 20.60 5.27 -12.74
C ARG A 7 20.90 5.12 -14.23
N LYS A 8 22.05 5.64 -14.68
CA LYS A 8 22.52 5.46 -16.06
C LYS A 8 22.72 3.95 -16.34
N GLY A 9 22.06 3.45 -17.38
CA GLY A 9 22.05 2.01 -17.73
C GLY A 9 21.04 1.16 -16.97
N GLU A 10 20.17 1.75 -16.13
CA GLU A 10 19.06 1.02 -15.51
C GLU A 10 17.93 0.79 -16.54
N PRO A 11 17.42 -0.45 -16.67
CA PRO A 11 16.23 -0.71 -17.47
C PRO A 11 15.01 0.04 -16.91
N VAL A 12 14.24 0.68 -17.79
CA VAL A 12 13.07 1.50 -17.40
C VAL A 12 12.07 0.70 -16.56
N ASP A 13 11.82 -0.57 -16.90
CA ASP A 13 10.93 -1.46 -16.15
C ASP A 13 11.34 -1.62 -14.68
N ARG A 14 12.65 -1.62 -14.40
CA ARG A 14 13.17 -1.73 -13.04
C ARG A 14 12.89 -0.47 -12.25
N ALA A 15 13.05 0.71 -12.85
CA ALA A 15 12.71 1.99 -12.24
C ALA A 15 11.21 2.08 -11.95
N LEU A 16 10.36 1.69 -12.91
CA LEU A 16 8.90 1.65 -12.75
C LEU A 16 8.46 0.70 -11.63
N LYS A 17 9.08 -0.48 -11.53
CA LYS A 17 8.81 -1.44 -10.45
C LYS A 17 9.17 -0.85 -9.08
N ARG A 18 10.31 -0.15 -8.96
CA ARG A 18 10.70 0.53 -7.71
C ARG A 18 9.69 1.62 -7.33
N LEU A 19 9.26 2.42 -8.30
CA LEU A 19 8.27 3.48 -8.07
C LEU A 19 6.94 2.91 -7.61
N LYS A 20 6.45 1.87 -8.30
CA LYS A 20 5.23 1.14 -7.91
C LYS A 20 5.33 0.62 -6.47
N ASN A 21 6.44 -0.04 -6.13
CA ASN A 21 6.64 -0.57 -4.78
C ASN A 21 6.63 0.54 -3.71
N LYS A 22 7.21 1.72 -3.99
CA LYS A 22 7.13 2.87 -3.07
C LYS A 22 5.70 3.38 -2.91
N LEU A 23 4.95 3.51 -4.01
CA LEU A 23 3.53 3.91 -4.00
C LEU A 23 2.66 2.92 -3.21
N ASP A 24 2.93 1.62 -3.35
CA ASP A 24 2.25 0.55 -2.61
C ASP A 24 2.63 0.57 -1.12
N ALA A 25 3.90 0.79 -0.79
CA ALA A 25 4.38 0.86 0.59
C ALA A 25 3.82 2.08 1.35
N GLU A 26 3.73 3.24 0.70
CA GLU A 26 3.08 4.44 1.25
C GLU A 26 1.56 4.33 1.29
N GLY A 27 0.97 3.31 0.65
CA GLY A 27 -0.49 3.09 0.61
C GLY A 27 -1.25 4.05 -0.30
N ILE A 28 -0.54 4.83 -1.13
CA ILE A 28 -1.14 5.87 -1.99
C ILE A 28 -2.15 5.27 -2.96
N LEU A 29 -1.87 4.10 -3.55
CA LEU A 29 -2.82 3.45 -4.46
C LEU A 29 -4.09 2.97 -3.75
N GLU A 30 -4.02 2.57 -2.48
CA GLU A 30 -5.20 2.24 -1.67
C GLU A 30 -6.00 3.50 -1.31
N GLU A 31 -5.31 4.58 -0.95
CA GLU A 31 -5.89 5.89 -0.64
C GLU A 31 -6.69 6.44 -1.83
N VAL A 32 -6.08 6.45 -3.02
CA VAL A 32 -6.70 6.91 -4.26
C VAL A 32 -7.97 6.10 -4.56
N ARG A 33 -7.92 4.76 -4.44
CA ARG A 33 -9.10 3.92 -4.65
C ARG A 33 -10.20 4.22 -3.64
N ARG A 34 -9.85 4.44 -2.37
CA ARG A 34 -10.79 4.76 -1.29
C ARG A 34 -11.49 6.10 -1.53
N LEU A 35 -10.77 7.09 -2.04
CA LEU A 35 -11.29 8.45 -2.26
C LEU A 35 -12.08 8.62 -3.57
N ARG A 36 -12.15 7.60 -4.43
CA ARG A 36 -12.96 7.63 -5.67
C ARG A 36 -14.46 7.85 -5.42
N ALA A 37 -14.95 7.50 -4.24
CA ALA A 37 -16.34 7.68 -3.84
C ALA A 37 -16.41 8.02 -2.35
N PHE A 38 -17.52 8.65 -1.94
CA PHE A 38 -17.77 8.92 -0.53
C PHE A 38 -17.87 7.62 0.28
N GLU A 39 -17.18 7.58 1.42
CA GLU A 39 -17.23 6.49 2.39
C GLU A 39 -18.11 6.93 3.57
N THR A 40 -19.20 6.21 3.81
CA THR A 40 -20.08 6.49 4.97
C THR A 40 -19.37 6.17 6.29
N PRO A 41 -19.81 6.75 7.43
CA PRO A 41 -19.21 6.45 8.74
C PRO A 41 -19.16 4.95 9.06
N ASN A 42 -20.24 4.21 8.79
CA ASN A 42 -20.30 2.77 8.99
C ASN A 42 -19.32 2.00 8.10
N GLN A 43 -19.17 2.40 6.82
CA GLN A 43 -18.19 1.80 5.92
C GLN A 43 -16.75 2.05 6.41
N LYS A 44 -16.47 3.27 6.89
CA LYS A 44 -15.18 3.64 7.50
C LYS A 44 -14.86 2.80 8.73
N HIS A 45 -15.81 2.61 9.63
CA HIS A 45 -15.65 1.74 10.81
C HIS A 45 -15.32 0.30 10.38
N ARG A 46 -16.10 -0.27 9.46
CA ARG A 46 -15.89 -1.63 8.95
C ARG A 46 -14.53 -1.79 8.26
N ARG A 47 -14.09 -0.81 7.46
CA ARG A 47 -12.77 -0.84 6.81
C ARG A 47 -11.64 -0.84 7.83
N LYS A 48 -11.71 0.03 8.85
CA LYS A 48 -10.70 0.09 9.92
C LYS A 48 -10.60 -1.23 10.68
N ALA A 49 -11.74 -1.83 11.04
CA ALA A 49 -11.76 -3.13 11.71
C ALA A 49 -11.11 -4.23 10.86
N LYS A 50 -11.46 -4.31 9.56
CA LYS A 50 -10.85 -5.27 8.61
C LYS A 50 -9.34 -5.04 8.45
N ALA A 51 -8.90 -3.79 8.32
CA ALA A 51 -7.49 -3.45 8.19
C ALA A 51 -6.69 -3.85 9.44
N ASN A 52 -7.25 -3.61 10.64
CA ASN A 52 -6.63 -4.02 11.89
C ASN A 52 -6.53 -5.54 12.01
N ALA A 53 -7.64 -6.25 11.75
CA ALA A 53 -7.65 -7.72 11.76
C ALA A 53 -6.63 -8.32 10.78
N LYS A 54 -6.49 -7.74 9.58
CA LYS A 54 -5.47 -8.15 8.60
C LYS A 54 -4.05 -7.96 9.14
N ARG A 55 -3.75 -6.79 9.73
CA ARG A 55 -2.43 -6.48 10.32
C ARG A 55 -2.06 -7.44 11.46
N VAL A 56 -3.02 -7.68 12.35
CA VAL A 56 -2.89 -8.64 13.46
C VAL A 56 -2.59 -10.03 12.90
N ARG A 57 -3.40 -10.52 11.94
CA ARG A 57 -3.18 -11.83 11.31
C ARG A 57 -1.81 -11.95 10.65
N THR A 58 -1.36 -10.93 9.92
CA THR A 58 -0.04 -10.96 9.26
C THR A 58 1.10 -10.94 10.27
N ARG A 59 0.96 -10.27 11.42
CA ARG A 59 1.98 -10.21 12.47
C ARG A 59 2.20 -11.59 13.11
N PHE A 60 1.14 -12.31 13.41
CA PHE A 60 1.24 -13.63 14.05
C PHE A 60 1.55 -14.79 13.09
N ARG A 61 1.37 -14.58 11.78
CA ARG A 61 1.65 -15.60 10.77
C ARG A 61 3.15 -15.81 10.51
N PHE A 62 3.98 -14.82 10.85
CA PHE A 62 5.43 -14.94 10.82
C PHE A 62 5.96 -15.04 12.25
N ASN A 63 5.72 -16.17 12.89
CA ASN A 63 6.40 -16.57 14.12
C ASN A 63 7.43 -17.64 13.72
N PRO A 64 8.70 -17.27 13.46
CA PRO A 64 9.76 -18.24 13.25
C PRO A 64 10.14 -18.80 14.61
N SER A 65 9.47 -19.87 15.03
CA SER A 65 10.05 -20.85 15.96
C SER A 65 10.84 -21.86 15.16
#